data_AF-A0A1B6DAA7-F1
#
_entry.id   AF-A0A1B6DAA7-F1
#
_cell.length_a   1.000
_cell.length_b   1.000
_cell.length_c   1.000
_cell.angle_alpha   90.00
_cell.angle_beta   90.00
_cell.angle_gamma   90.00
#
_symmetry.space_group_name_H-M   'P 1'
#
loop_
_entity.id
_entity.type
_entity.pdbx_description
1 polymer ?
#
loop_
_entity_poly.entity_id
_entity_poly.type
_entity_poly.pdbx_seq_one_letter_code
_entity_poly.pdbx_strand_id
1 'polypeptide(L)'
;DSMTILLYLLLIAAHTMLPVTRMVSYILTTTLTGSQLIMSVGSFLYESSSYNQLIAELVFLLSANATGFYYRHMTEAAHQQTFVGTKTCIESRIKLECEKEQQEQLLLSVIPAYIAAEVKRSIMLKMADACHDVTNKQTISRFHEMYVQRHNNVSILYADIVNFTPLSEQLSASDLVKTLNEL
;
A
#
# COMPACT_ATOMS: atom_id res chain seq x y z
N ASP A 1 35.34 -24.79 26.50
CA ASP A 1 35.05 -23.36 26.69
C ASP A 1 34.97 -22.54 25.40
N SER A 2 36.02 -22.39 24.57
CA SER A 2 35.91 -21.54 23.36
C SER A 2 35.05 -22.12 22.23
N MET A 3 35.04 -23.45 22.04
CA MET A 3 34.26 -24.10 20.98
C MET A 3 32.75 -24.16 21.27
N THR A 4 32.36 -24.26 22.55
CA THR A 4 30.96 -24.26 22.98
C THR A 4 30.34 -22.87 22.83
N ILE A 5 31.09 -21.81 23.14
CA ILE A 5 30.65 -20.41 22.94
C ILE A 5 30.45 -20.10 21.45
N LEU A 6 31.35 -20.56 20.57
CA LEU A 6 31.23 -20.38 19.12
C LEU A 6 29.96 -21.06 18.56
N LEU A 7 29.67 -22.27 19.03
CA LEU A 7 28.51 -23.05 18.60
C LEU A 7 27.18 -22.42 19.06
N TYR A 8 27.17 -21.78 20.23
CA TYR A 8 26.05 -20.97 20.71
C TYR A 8 25.81 -19.69 19.91
N LEU A 9 26.88 -18.98 19.55
CA LEU A 9 26.78 -17.81 18.67
C LEU A 9 26.22 -18.20 17.30
N LEU A 10 26.63 -19.37 16.78
CA LEU A 10 26.10 -19.93 15.55
C LEU A 10 24.61 -20.31 15.67
N LEU A 11 24.18 -20.80 16.83
CA LEU A 11 22.78 -21.10 17.14
C LEU A 11 21.91 -19.82 17.11
N ILE A 12 22.39 -18.75 17.75
CA ILE A 12 21.70 -17.45 17.79
C ILE A 12 21.68 -16.82 16.39
N ALA A 13 22.78 -16.90 15.64
CA ALA A 13 22.84 -16.42 14.26
C ALA A 13 21.88 -17.20 13.35
N ALA A 14 21.80 -18.53 13.49
CA ALA A 14 20.86 -19.37 12.74
C ALA A 14 19.40 -19.06 13.08
N HIS A 15 19.11 -18.71 14.34
CA HIS A 15 17.79 -18.29 14.79
C HIS A 15 17.34 -16.94 14.21
N THR A 16 18.27 -16.00 14.08
CA THR A 16 17.97 -14.58 13.81
C THR A 16 18.16 -14.17 12.36
N MET A 17 19.08 -14.80 11.62
CA MET A 17 19.52 -14.34 10.30
C MET A 17 19.10 -15.24 9.13
N LEU A 18 18.50 -16.41 9.38
CA LEU A 18 18.15 -17.35 8.32
C LEU A 18 16.71 -17.07 7.80
N PRO A 19 16.54 -16.63 6.53
CA PRO A 19 15.24 -16.25 5.97
C PRO A 19 14.47 -17.50 5.52
N VAL A 20 14.17 -18.38 6.47
CA VAL A 20 13.48 -19.66 6.22
C VAL A 20 12.05 -19.59 6.72
N THR A 21 11.15 -20.34 6.07
CA THR A 21 9.73 -20.43 6.45
C THR A 21 9.56 -20.81 7.92
N ARG A 22 8.46 -20.33 8.52
CA ARG A 22 8.16 -20.48 9.96
C ARG A 22 8.29 -21.93 10.43
N MET A 23 7.77 -22.89 9.67
CA MET A 23 7.83 -24.32 10.02
C MET A 23 9.24 -24.88 10.00
N VAL A 24 10.02 -24.56 8.97
CA VAL A 24 11.38 -25.10 8.81
C VAL A 24 12.31 -24.54 9.88
N SER A 25 12.15 -23.27 10.24
CA SER A 25 12.94 -22.73 11.35
C SER A 25 12.62 -23.41 12.67
N TYR A 26 11.35 -23.66 13.01
CA TYR A 26 11.05 -24.38 14.24
C TYR A 26 11.70 -25.76 14.25
N ILE A 27 11.61 -26.51 13.14
CA ILE A 27 12.25 -27.84 13.00
C ILE A 27 13.77 -27.75 13.15
N LEU A 28 14.42 -26.80 12.48
CA LEU A 28 15.87 -26.63 12.55
C LEU A 28 16.31 -26.29 13.98
N THR A 29 15.52 -25.50 14.69
CA THR A 29 15.86 -25.05 16.03
C THR A 29 15.65 -26.15 17.07
N THR A 30 14.54 -26.90 17.00
CA THR A 30 14.28 -28.02 17.91
C THR A 30 15.29 -29.15 17.73
N THR A 31 15.69 -29.44 16.49
CA THR A 31 16.73 -30.45 16.20
C THR A 31 18.10 -30.02 16.71
N LEU A 32 18.49 -28.76 16.48
CA LEU A 32 19.76 -28.24 16.95
C LEU A 32 19.81 -28.19 18.48
N THR A 33 18.77 -27.71 19.15
CA THR A 33 18.69 -27.70 20.63
C THR A 33 18.66 -29.11 21.21
N GLY A 34 17.96 -30.04 20.57
CA GLY A 34 17.93 -31.44 20.98
C GLY A 34 19.31 -32.08 20.89
N SER A 35 20.06 -31.79 19.82
CA SER A 35 21.43 -32.28 19.67
C SER A 35 22.36 -31.76 20.78
N GLN A 36 22.24 -30.48 21.15
CA GLN A 36 23.04 -29.86 22.22
C GLN A 36 22.68 -30.43 23.59
N LEU A 37 21.39 -30.67 23.85
CA LEU A 37 20.91 -31.28 25.08
C LEU A 37 21.45 -32.72 25.24
N ILE A 38 21.38 -33.53 24.18
CA ILE A 38 21.90 -34.91 24.17
C ILE A 38 23.41 -34.92 24.43
N MET A 39 24.16 -34.01 23.81
CA MET A 39 25.60 -33.87 24.02
C MET A 39 25.93 -33.47 25.47
N SER A 40 25.21 -32.50 26.04
CA SER A 40 25.41 -32.05 27.43
C SER A 40 25.10 -33.17 28.44
N VAL A 41 23.98 -33.89 28.27
CA VAL A 41 23.63 -35.05 29.13
C VAL A 41 24.60 -36.23 28.94
N GLY A 42 25.05 -36.48 27.71
CA GLY A 42 26.03 -37.53 27.41
C GLY A 42 27.37 -37.28 28.09
N SER A 43 27.85 -36.03 28.08
CA SER A 43 29.07 -35.63 28.79
C SER A 43 28.96 -35.79 30.30
N PHE A 44 27.78 -35.50 30.87
CA PHE A 44 27.51 -35.69 32.30
C PHE A 44 27.56 -37.17 32.71
N LEU A 45 26.95 -38.06 31.92
CA LEU A 45 26.93 -39.50 32.18
C LEU A 45 28.31 -40.16 32.00
N TYR A 46 29.12 -39.69 31.04
CA TYR A 46 30.42 -40.28 30.74
C TYR A 46 31.51 -39.80 31.69
N GLU A 47 31.52 -38.52 32.03
CA GLU A 47 32.65 -37.88 32.73
C GLU A 47 32.36 -37.60 34.22
N SER A 48 31.17 -37.98 34.72
CA SER A 48 30.70 -37.67 36.09
C SER A 48 30.95 -36.22 36.48
N SER A 49 30.65 -35.30 35.55
CA SER A 49 30.81 -33.87 35.74
C SER A 49 29.96 -33.36 36.91
N SER A 50 30.42 -32.28 37.55
CA SER A 50 29.73 -31.67 38.69
C SER A 50 28.32 -31.17 38.30
N TYR A 51 27.31 -31.47 39.13
CA TYR A 51 25.92 -31.03 38.91
C TYR A 51 25.78 -29.52 38.66
N ASN A 52 26.62 -28.69 39.29
CA ASN A 52 26.61 -27.24 39.11
C ASN A 52 26.95 -26.81 37.66
N GLN A 53 27.80 -27.55 36.96
CA GLN A 53 28.20 -27.24 35.60
C GLN A 53 27.08 -27.56 34.59
N LEU A 54 26.38 -28.68 34.80
CA LEU A 54 25.21 -29.05 34.00
C LEU A 54 24.07 -28.02 34.15
N ILE A 55 23.82 -27.54 35.38
CA ILE A 55 22.78 -26.53 35.63
C ILE A 55 23.14 -25.21 34.91
N ALA A 56 24.40 -24.78 34.96
CA ALA A 56 24.84 -23.58 34.27
C ALA A 56 24.67 -23.68 32.74
N GLU A 57 25.00 -24.83 32.15
CA GLU A 57 24.85 -25.08 30.72
C GLU A 57 23.37 -25.12 30.28
N LEU A 58 22.50 -25.72 31.10
CA LEU A 58 21.05 -25.72 30.86
C LEU A 58 20.43 -24.33 30.95
N VAL A 59 20.82 -23.53 31.94
CA VAL A 59 20.34 -22.15 32.09
C VAL A 59 20.76 -21.31 30.88
N PHE A 60 22.00 -21.48 30.42
CA PHE A 60 22.48 -20.79 29.22
C PHE A 60 21.70 -21.21 27.97
N LEU A 61 21.41 -22.51 27.81
CA LEU A 61 20.62 -23.05 26.69
C LEU A 61 19.23 -22.47 26.66
N LEU A 62 18.57 -22.45 27.82
CA LEU A 62 17.22 -21.94 27.94
C LEU A 62 17.15 -20.44 27.61
N SER A 63 18.13 -19.67 28.07
CA SER A 63 18.21 -18.23 27.82
C SER A 63 18.43 -17.89 26.33
N ALA A 64 19.29 -18.64 25.63
CA ALA A 64 19.53 -18.45 24.20
C ALA A 64 18.29 -18.80 23.37
N ASN A 65 17.59 -19.89 23.72
CA ASN A 65 16.35 -20.30 23.07
C ASN A 65 15.21 -19.30 23.27
N ALA A 66 15.02 -18.82 24.50
CA ALA A 66 14.02 -17.81 24.81
C ALA A 66 14.28 -16.52 24.01
N THR A 67 15.53 -16.07 23.96
CA THR A 67 15.94 -14.87 23.20
C THR A 67 15.71 -15.05 21.70
N GLY A 68 16.11 -16.20 21.13
CA GLY A 68 15.92 -16.51 19.72
C GLY A 68 14.44 -16.58 19.32
N PHE A 69 13.61 -17.23 20.15
CA PHE A 69 12.16 -17.30 19.93
C PHE A 69 11.51 -15.92 20.01
N TYR A 70 11.85 -15.13 21.03
CA TYR A 70 11.33 -13.77 21.20
C TYR A 70 11.68 -12.87 20.01
N TYR A 71 12.96 -12.84 19.61
CA TYR A 71 13.41 -12.03 18.47
C TYR A 71 12.70 -12.42 17.18
N ARG A 72 12.55 -13.72 16.92
CA ARG A 72 11.88 -14.22 15.72
C ARG A 72 10.39 -13.89 15.71
N HIS A 73 9.73 -14.01 16.86
CA HIS A 73 8.33 -13.60 17.00
C HIS A 73 8.14 -12.10 16.70
N MET A 74 9.00 -11.25 17.26
CA MET A 74 8.97 -9.81 17.05
C MET A 74 9.23 -9.43 15.58
N THR A 75 10.22 -10.06 14.95
CA THR A 75 10.60 -9.81 13.54
C THR A 75 9.48 -10.23 12.59
N GLU A 76 8.86 -11.39 12.81
CA GLU A 76 7.72 -11.85 12.02
C GLU A 76 6.53 -10.89 12.16
N ALA A 77 6.22 -10.45 13.38
CA ALA A 77 5.15 -9.47 13.61
C ALA A 77 5.44 -8.15 12.86
N ALA A 78 6.68 -7.66 12.90
CA ALA A 78 7.10 -6.46 12.17
C ALA A 78 6.99 -6.65 10.64
N HIS A 79 7.37 -7.82 10.11
CA HIS A 79 7.22 -8.14 8.69
C HIS A 79 5.75 -8.21 8.25
N GLN A 80 4.88 -8.81 9.04
CA GLN A 80 3.45 -8.87 8.72
C GLN A 80 2.81 -7.49 8.76
N GLN A 81 3.14 -6.67 9.76
CA GLN A 81 2.66 -5.29 9.84
C GLN A 81 3.12 -4.44 8.65
N THR A 82 4.41 -4.53 8.28
CA THR A 82 4.95 -3.79 7.14
C THR A 82 4.36 -4.28 5.81
N PHE A 83 4.14 -5.58 5.65
CA PHE A 83 3.49 -6.14 4.46
C PHE A 83 2.03 -5.69 4.33
N VAL A 84 1.24 -5.80 5.40
CA VAL A 84 -0.16 -5.34 5.42
C VAL A 84 -0.23 -3.84 5.17
N GLY A 85 0.62 -3.05 5.84
CA GLY A 85 0.70 -1.60 5.62
C GLY A 85 1.05 -1.24 4.17
N THR A 86 2.01 -1.95 3.57
CA THR A 86 2.39 -1.77 2.16
C THR A 86 1.25 -2.12 1.23
N LYS A 87 0.57 -3.24 1.46
CA LYS A 87 -0.59 -3.67 0.66
C LYS A 87 -1.72 -2.63 0.71
N THR A 88 -2.12 -2.19 1.91
CA THR A 88 -3.17 -1.18 2.07
C THR A 88 -2.78 0.15 1.43
N CYS A 89 -1.50 0.55 1.52
CA CYS A 89 -0.99 1.73 0.85
C CYS A 89 -1.12 1.62 -0.68
N ILE A 90 -0.72 0.49 -1.27
CA ILE A 90 -0.82 0.23 -2.71
C ILE A 90 -2.29 0.24 -3.16
N GLU A 91 -3.18 -0.46 -2.45
CA GLU A 91 -4.62 -0.47 -2.77
C GLU A 91 -5.21 0.95 -2.76
N SER A 92 -4.86 1.75 -1.75
CA SER A 92 -5.29 3.15 -1.66
C SER A 92 -4.73 4.01 -2.79
N ARG A 93 -3.47 3.78 -3.19
CA ARG A 93 -2.83 4.47 -4.33
C ARG A 93 -3.52 4.15 -5.64
N ILE A 94 -3.80 2.88 -5.91
CA ILE A 94 -4.51 2.44 -7.13
C ILE A 94 -5.90 3.09 -7.19
N LYS A 95 -6.64 3.06 -6.08
CA LYS A 95 -7.95 3.71 -6.02
C LYS A 95 -7.85 5.21 -6.31
N LEU A 96 -6.87 5.89 -5.74
CA LEU A 96 -6.68 7.33 -5.94
C LEU A 96 -6.31 7.68 -7.39
N GLU A 97 -5.49 6.88 -8.07
CA GLU A 97 -5.18 7.09 -9.49
C GLU A 97 -6.41 6.89 -10.37
N CYS A 98 -7.24 5.86 -10.10
CA CYS A 98 -8.49 5.64 -10.84
C CYS A 98 -9.47 6.84 -10.72
N GLU A 99 -9.69 7.32 -9.50
CA GLU A 99 -10.55 8.50 -9.26
C GLU A 99 -9.98 9.75 -9.94
N LYS A 100 -8.65 9.91 -9.94
CA LYS A 100 -7.97 11.02 -10.63
C LYS A 100 -8.16 10.93 -12.14
N GLU A 101 -8.00 9.76 -12.75
CA GLU A 101 -8.23 9.56 -14.18
C GLU A 101 -9.68 9.86 -14.56
N GLN A 102 -10.64 9.38 -13.77
CA GLN A 102 -12.06 9.66 -13.97
C GLN A 102 -12.34 11.18 -13.85
N GLN A 103 -11.74 11.86 -12.87
CA GLN A 103 -11.87 13.30 -12.72
C GLN A 103 -11.25 14.07 -13.90
N GLU A 104 -10.11 13.63 -14.43
CA GLU A 104 -9.49 14.23 -15.61
C GLU A 104 -10.33 14.01 -16.87
N GLN A 105 -10.91 12.82 -17.05
CA GLN A 105 -11.83 12.54 -18.15
C GLN A 105 -13.09 13.41 -18.08
N LEU A 106 -13.67 13.57 -16.88
CA LEU A 106 -14.83 14.44 -16.67
C LEU A 106 -14.51 15.93 -16.89
N LEU A 107 -13.31 16.35 -16.52
CA LEU A 107 -12.86 17.73 -16.77
C LEU A 107 -12.72 17.98 -18.28
N LEU A 108 -12.14 17.03 -19.01
CA LEU A 108 -11.88 17.13 -20.45
C LEU A 108 -13.12 16.92 -21.33
N SER A 109 -14.16 16.24 -20.84
CA SER A 109 -15.42 16.06 -21.58
C SER A 109 -16.22 17.36 -21.68
N VAL A 110 -15.97 18.34 -20.80
CA VAL A 110 -16.67 19.63 -20.74
C VAL A 110 -15.76 20.79 -21.09
N ILE A 111 -14.46 20.71 -20.77
CA ILE A 111 -13.50 21.81 -20.94
C ILE A 111 -12.39 21.39 -21.91
N PRO A 112 -12.06 22.22 -22.93
CA PRO A 112 -10.92 21.96 -23.81
C PRO A 112 -9.59 21.80 -23.07
N ALA A 113 -8.74 20.88 -23.53
CA ALA A 113 -7.48 20.50 -22.86
C ALA A 113 -6.52 21.67 -22.58
N TYR A 114 -6.48 22.67 -23.46
CA TYR A 114 -5.59 23.84 -23.29
C TYR A 114 -6.01 24.78 -22.15
N ILE A 115 -7.29 24.75 -21.74
CA ILE A 115 -7.82 25.54 -20.61
C ILE A 115 -7.91 24.69 -19.34
N ALA A 116 -8.01 23.36 -19.48
CA ALA A 116 -8.24 22.43 -18.38
C ALA A 116 -7.23 22.57 -17.23
N ALA A 117 -5.95 22.80 -17.52
CA ALA A 117 -4.91 22.98 -16.50
C ALA A 117 -5.14 24.22 -15.61
N GLU A 118 -5.56 25.34 -16.20
CA GLU A 118 -5.85 26.58 -15.47
C GLU A 118 -7.11 26.43 -14.60
N VAL A 119 -8.16 25.81 -15.14
CA VAL A 119 -9.39 25.54 -14.38
C VAL A 119 -9.15 24.55 -13.24
N LYS A 120 -8.35 23.50 -13.47
CA LYS A 120 -7.94 22.58 -12.40
C LYS A 120 -7.21 23.33 -11.29
N ARG A 121 -6.29 24.23 -11.64
CA ARG A 121 -5.56 25.07 -10.67
C ARG A 121 -6.50 25.97 -9.88
N SER A 122 -7.44 26.65 -10.53
CA SER A 122 -8.36 27.56 -9.85
C SER A 122 -9.29 26.82 -8.88
N ILE A 123 -9.77 25.63 -9.25
CA ILE A 123 -10.55 24.76 -8.35
C ILE A 123 -9.71 24.36 -7.14
N MET A 124 -8.47 23.89 -7.34
CA MET A 124 -7.59 23.47 -6.23
C MET A 124 -7.30 24.60 -5.24
N LEU A 125 -7.03 25.83 -5.74
CA LEU A 125 -6.80 26.99 -4.87
C LEU A 125 -8.03 27.29 -4.01
N LYS A 126 -9.23 27.32 -4.62
CA LYS A 126 -10.48 27.56 -3.87
C LYS A 126 -10.77 26.46 -2.85
N MET A 127 -10.42 25.22 -3.14
CA MET A 127 -10.55 24.12 -2.18
C MET A 127 -9.57 24.27 -1.01
N ALA A 128 -8.33 24.70 -1.27
CA ALA A 128 -7.33 24.96 -0.23
C ALA A 128 -7.76 26.13 0.68
N ASP A 129 -8.28 27.22 0.08
CA ASP A 129 -8.80 28.37 0.83
C ASP A 129 -9.99 27.99 1.72
N ALA A 130 -10.91 27.15 1.21
CA ALA A 130 -12.05 26.65 1.97
C ALA A 130 -11.66 25.78 3.18
N CYS A 131 -10.49 25.13 3.14
CA CYS A 131 -9.97 24.37 4.28
C CYS A 131 -9.29 25.26 5.33
N HIS A 132 -8.79 26.44 4.95
CA HIS A 132 -8.02 27.32 5.83
C HIS A 132 -8.89 28.34 6.58
N ASP A 133 -10.08 28.67 6.06
CA ASP A 133 -10.96 29.70 6.61
C ASP A 133 -12.27 29.12 7.16
N VAL A 134 -12.17 28.41 8.30
CA VAL A 134 -13.35 27.83 9.00
C VAL A 134 -14.19 28.93 9.70
N THR A 135 -13.66 30.15 9.81
CA THR A 135 -14.25 31.23 10.61
C THR A 135 -15.18 32.14 9.83
N ASN A 136 -15.03 32.27 8.50
CA ASN A 136 -15.91 33.11 7.68
C ASN A 136 -16.84 32.29 6.78
N LYS A 137 -17.84 31.66 7.40
CA LYS A 137 -18.91 30.88 6.75
C LYS A 137 -19.91 31.72 5.94
N GLN A 138 -19.62 32.99 5.68
CA GLN A 138 -20.50 33.88 4.94
C GLN A 138 -19.97 34.08 3.52
N THR A 139 -20.66 33.40 2.60
CA THR A 139 -20.45 33.36 1.15
C THR A 139 -19.44 32.33 0.66
N ILE A 140 -19.87 31.05 0.71
CA ILE A 140 -19.62 30.13 -0.41
C ILE A 140 -20.28 30.78 -1.64
N SER A 141 -19.64 31.80 -2.20
CA SER A 141 -19.95 32.31 -3.53
C SER A 141 -19.56 31.18 -4.47
N ARG A 142 -20.53 30.29 -4.72
CA ARG A 142 -20.41 29.23 -5.71
C ARG A 142 -20.07 29.90 -7.03
N PHE A 143 -18.82 29.72 -7.46
CA PHE A 143 -18.39 29.72 -8.87
C PHE A 143 -19.11 30.74 -9.76
N HIS A 144 -18.75 32.02 -9.68
CA HIS A 144 -19.08 32.99 -10.73
C HIS A 144 -17.79 33.62 -11.30
N GLU A 145 -16.79 32.79 -11.58
CA GLU A 145 -15.69 33.19 -12.46
C GLU A 145 -16.00 32.70 -13.87
N MET A 146 -16.40 33.64 -14.74
CA MET A 146 -16.59 33.38 -16.15
C MET A 146 -15.24 33.56 -16.87
N TYR A 147 -14.73 32.48 -17.48
CA TYR A 147 -13.50 32.54 -18.28
C TYR A 147 -13.83 32.98 -19.71
N VAL A 148 -13.47 34.21 -20.08
CA VAL A 148 -13.70 34.76 -21.44
C VAL A 148 -12.37 35.19 -22.05
N GLN A 149 -12.04 34.63 -23.22
CA GLN A 149 -10.83 34.98 -23.97
C GLN A 149 -11.19 35.45 -25.38
N ARG A 150 -10.58 36.55 -25.83
CA ARG A 150 -10.74 37.07 -27.18
C ARG A 150 -9.74 36.42 -28.13
N HIS A 151 -10.23 35.84 -29.23
CA HIS A 151 -9.41 35.31 -30.32
C HIS A 151 -9.73 36.08 -31.61
N ASN A 152 -8.72 36.66 -32.27
CA ASN A 152 -8.93 37.55 -33.43
C ASN A 152 -8.89 36.83 -34.79
N ASN A 153 -8.30 35.62 -34.87
CA ASN A 153 -8.05 34.94 -36.15
C ASN A 153 -8.51 33.48 -36.10
N VAL A 154 -9.83 33.30 -35.97
CA VAL A 154 -10.50 32.00 -35.94
C VAL A 154 -11.61 31.97 -37.00
N SER A 155 -11.91 30.79 -37.52
CA SER A 155 -13.07 30.56 -38.39
C SER A 155 -14.16 29.85 -37.59
N ILE A 156 -15.43 30.21 -37.81
CA ILE A 156 -16.57 29.57 -37.18
C ILE A 156 -17.39 28.87 -38.27
N LEU A 157 -17.58 27.56 -38.14
CA LEU A 157 -18.44 26.76 -39.02
C LEU A 157 -19.74 26.44 -38.30
N TYR A 158 -20.86 26.72 -38.95
CA TYR A 158 -22.19 26.33 -38.48
C TYR A 158 -22.69 25.17 -39.35
N ALA A 159 -23.32 24.18 -38.72
CA ALA A 159 -23.98 23.06 -39.38
C ALA A 159 -25.35 22.84 -38.73
N ASP A 160 -26.36 22.54 -39.55
CA ASP A 160 -27.73 22.28 -39.11
C ASP A 160 -28.30 21.09 -39.88
N ILE A 161 -29.19 20.33 -39.23
CA ILE A 161 -29.83 19.16 -39.83
C ILE A 161 -31.10 19.63 -40.54
N VAL A 162 -31.04 19.64 -41.87
CA VAL A 162 -32.21 19.96 -42.70
C VAL A 162 -33.30 18.91 -42.46
N ASN A 163 -34.55 19.35 -42.31
CA ASN A 163 -35.71 18.50 -42.08
C ASN A 163 -35.66 17.67 -40.77
N PHE A 164 -35.10 18.22 -39.68
CA PHE A 164 -35.12 17.55 -38.38
C PHE A 164 -36.54 17.29 -37.84
N THR A 165 -37.49 18.22 -38.00
CA THR A 165 -38.88 18.07 -37.51
C THR A 165 -39.57 16.80 -38.04
N PRO A 166 -39.66 16.54 -39.36
CA PRO A 166 -40.28 15.32 -39.86
C PRO A 166 -39.49 14.05 -39.50
N LEU A 167 -38.16 14.12 -39.35
CA LEU A 167 -37.35 13.00 -38.87
C LEU A 167 -37.72 12.62 -37.42
N SER A 168 -37.94 13.61 -36.56
CA SER A 168 -38.33 13.40 -35.16
C SER A 168 -39.76 12.89 -34.97
N GLU A 169 -40.65 13.13 -35.94
CA GLU A 169 -42.03 12.61 -35.92
C GLU A 169 -42.12 11.12 -36.31
N GLN A 170 -41.19 10.64 -37.13
CA GLN A 170 -41.18 9.27 -37.66
C GLN A 170 -40.49 8.25 -36.74
N LEU A 171 -39.64 8.73 -35.82
CA LEU A 171 -38.81 7.88 -34.97
C LEU A 171 -39.30 7.91 -33.52
N SER A 172 -39.12 6.79 -32.82
CA SER A 172 -39.25 6.77 -31.37
C SER A 172 -38.09 7.57 -30.73
N ALA A 173 -38.28 8.05 -29.49
CA ALA A 173 -37.24 8.84 -28.81
C ALA A 173 -35.90 8.09 -28.70
N SER A 174 -35.91 6.78 -28.49
CA SER A 174 -34.69 5.97 -28.44
C SER A 174 -34.02 5.83 -29.80
N ASP A 175 -34.82 5.63 -30.86
CA ASP A 175 -34.30 5.45 -32.21
C ASP A 175 -33.73 6.77 -32.75
N LEU A 176 -34.36 7.90 -32.43
CA LEU A 176 -33.84 9.23 -32.77
C LEU A 176 -32.48 9.50 -32.14
N VAL A 177 -32.31 9.23 -30.84
CA VAL A 177 -31.01 9.38 -30.15
C VAL A 177 -29.95 8.48 -30.78
N LYS A 178 -30.32 7.25 -31.14
CA LYS A 178 -29.40 6.32 -31.80
C LYS A 178 -28.98 6.84 -33.18
N THR A 179 -29.93 7.25 -34.02
CA THR A 179 -29.63 7.81 -35.34
C THR A 179 -28.77 9.06 -35.23
N LEU A 180 -29.03 9.96 -34.27
CA LEU A 180 -28.23 11.17 -34.08
C LEU A 180 -26.81 10.91 -33.59
N ASN A 181 -26.60 9.86 -32.78
CA ASN A 181 -25.26 9.48 -32.30
C ASN A 181 -24.42 8.77 -33.38
N GLU A 182 -25.06 8.24 -34.43
CA GLU A 182 -24.41 7.54 -35.54
C GLU A 182 -24.08 8.44 -36.75
N LEU A 183 -24.61 9.67 -36.80
CA LEU A 183 -24.29 10.71 -37.80
C LEU A 183 -22.89 11.29 -37.60
#